data_AF-X0CE58-F1
#
_entry.id   AF-X0CE58-F1
#
_cell.length_a   1.000
_cell.length_b   1.000
_cell.length_c   1.000
_cell.angle_alpha   90.00
_cell.angle_beta   90.00
_cell.angle_gamma   90.00
#
_symmetry.space_group_name_H-M   'P 1'
#
loop_
_entity.id
_entity.type
_entity.pdbx_description
1 polymer ?
#
loop_
_entity_poly.entity_id
_entity_poly.type
_entity_poly.pdbx_seq_one_letter_code
_entity_poly.pdbx_strand_id
1 'polypeptide(L)'
;MANLLIKIGIAAIALLAILFQIYLKEAIWLGFGINRTIQPLSSFPYQCRKIVHHRLEACEDMYLSQSTRQLFLACSDPIARKQWQPNVGYRNISGQSQRDAIVALDIDKPVDNGFEFRALRTPVFEGTAGDGLVNLAGFSGVEQANGVIDLFLVNLRPSVDADGKLADQYVHGGNATIEHFVTGPDATQMNHIRTYSHAGIVTPNRVAALDDKTFYISNDHGPHKFGWRHHLSMILGFSDVTFCDTRSCKRVASKLQFPNGLVIKDSILYLPDSITGRLYIYRILPNRDLEKVDEVNLGYGVDNASIDENGDIWIAAFPIGVEIFKAYDDPYNAHPPSTVLRVRKVKGEYVVEKIVEDAKGEVLPAATTVVHDAKTGRLFLSSVISPFIAVCEPKL
;
A
#
# COMPACT_ATOMS: atom_id res chain seq x y z
N MET A 1 -9.15 -42.18 -34.62
CA MET A 1 -9.73 -41.03 -33.90
C MET A 1 -9.38 -41.02 -32.41
N ALA A 2 -9.56 -42.10 -31.65
CA ALA A 2 -9.25 -42.14 -30.21
C ALA A 2 -7.80 -41.75 -29.85
N ASN A 3 -6.80 -42.24 -30.59
CA ASN A 3 -5.39 -41.91 -30.35
C ASN A 3 -5.06 -40.41 -30.57
N LEU A 4 -5.76 -39.75 -31.51
CA LEU A 4 -5.58 -38.31 -31.75
C LEU A 4 -6.22 -37.47 -30.62
N LEU A 5 -7.43 -37.84 -30.18
CA LEU A 5 -8.11 -37.17 -29.06
C LEU A 5 -7.32 -37.31 -27.76
N ILE A 6 -6.71 -38.47 -27.50
CA ILE A 6 -5.84 -38.68 -26.34
C ILE A 6 -4.61 -37.76 -26.41
N LYS A 7 -3.94 -37.68 -27.57
CA LYS A 7 -2.78 -36.78 -27.75
C LYS A 7 -3.13 -35.31 -27.57
N ILE A 8 -4.27 -34.88 -28.10
CA ILE A 8 -4.78 -33.51 -27.92
C ILE A 8 -5.09 -33.26 -26.44
N GLY A 9 -5.75 -34.20 -25.76
CA GLY A 9 -6.05 -34.11 -24.34
C GLY A 9 -4.79 -33.97 -23.47
N ILE A 10 -3.78 -34.81 -23.71
CA ILE A 10 -2.50 -34.73 -22.99
C ILE A 10 -1.82 -33.38 -23.22
N ALA A 11 -1.76 -32.90 -24.47
CA ALA A 11 -1.18 -31.61 -24.79
C ALA A 11 -1.92 -30.45 -24.11
N ALA A 12 -3.26 -30.50 -24.07
CA ALA A 12 -4.08 -29.50 -23.39
C ALA A 12 -3.84 -29.50 -21.87
N ILE A 13 -3.78 -30.68 -21.24
CA ILE A 13 -3.49 -30.82 -19.80
C ILE A 13 -2.08 -30.28 -19.48
N ALA A 14 -1.08 -30.62 -20.29
CA ALA A 14 0.28 -30.14 -20.11
C ALA A 14 0.34 -28.60 -20.23
N LEU A 15 -0.35 -28.02 -21.22
CA LEU A 15 -0.43 -26.57 -21.39
C LEU A 15 -1.11 -25.91 -20.19
N LEU A 16 -2.26 -26.43 -19.74
CA LEU A 16 -2.97 -25.91 -18.57
C LEU A 16 -2.13 -26.00 -17.29
N ALA A 17 -1.38 -27.08 -17.11
CA ALA A 17 -0.46 -27.24 -15.98
C ALA A 17 0.66 -26.18 -16.02
N ILE A 18 1.24 -25.92 -17.20
CA ILE A 18 2.26 -24.86 -17.36
C ILE A 18 1.65 -23.48 -17.06
N LEU A 19 0.48 -23.17 -17.62
CA LEU A 19 -0.20 -21.90 -17.37
C LEU A 19 -0.53 -21.72 -15.89
N PHE A 20 -0.96 -22.79 -15.22
CA PHE A 20 -1.21 -22.78 -13.78
C PHE A 20 0.06 -22.47 -12.99
N GLN A 21 1.17 -23.16 -13.29
CA GLN A 21 2.46 -22.95 -12.60
C GLN A 21 2.99 -21.53 -12.78
N ILE A 22 2.78 -20.93 -13.96
CA ILE A 22 3.28 -19.59 -14.28
C ILE A 22 2.40 -18.49 -13.67
N TYR A 23 1.07 -18.60 -13.80
CA TYR A 23 0.17 -17.47 -13.53
C TYR A 23 -0.65 -17.60 -12.25
N LEU A 24 -0.96 -18.82 -11.81
CA LEU A 24 -1.97 -19.04 -10.76
C LEU A 24 -1.42 -19.67 -9.48
N LYS A 25 -0.29 -20.38 -9.55
CA LYS A 25 0.26 -21.11 -8.40
C LYS A 25 0.46 -20.19 -7.19
N GLU A 26 1.22 -19.11 -7.32
CA GLU A 26 1.49 -18.23 -6.17
C GLU A 26 0.21 -17.56 -5.67
N ALA A 27 -0.63 -17.05 -6.57
CA ALA A 27 -1.93 -16.48 -6.23
C ALA A 27 -2.79 -17.45 -5.39
N ILE A 28 -2.83 -18.73 -5.75
CA ILE A 28 -3.60 -19.76 -5.03
C ILE A 28 -2.93 -20.13 -3.70
N TRP A 29 -1.62 -20.38 -3.69
CA TRP A 29 -0.92 -20.79 -2.47
C TRP A 29 -0.92 -19.70 -1.40
N LEU A 30 -0.61 -18.47 -1.80
CA LEU A 30 -0.57 -17.32 -0.90
C LEU A 30 -1.98 -16.83 -0.54
N GLY A 31 -2.90 -16.89 -1.51
CA GLY A 31 -4.30 -16.52 -1.31
C GLY A 31 -5.00 -17.40 -0.28
N PHE A 32 -4.85 -18.73 -0.38
CA PHE A 32 -5.50 -19.68 0.53
C PHE A 32 -4.61 -20.15 1.70
N GLY A 33 -3.37 -19.66 1.81
CA GLY A 33 -2.45 -20.05 2.88
C GLY A 33 -2.09 -21.55 2.87
N ILE A 34 -1.98 -22.16 1.69
CA ILE A 34 -1.75 -23.60 1.54
C ILE A 34 -0.42 -24.01 2.18
N ASN A 35 -0.45 -25.06 3.01
CA ASN A 35 0.68 -25.57 3.79
C ASN A 35 1.29 -24.57 4.78
N ARG A 36 0.53 -23.54 5.19
CA ARG A 36 1.01 -22.55 6.16
C ARG A 36 0.62 -22.93 7.59
N THR A 37 1.59 -22.84 8.49
CA THR A 37 1.31 -22.81 9.93
C THR A 37 1.25 -21.35 10.38
N ILE A 38 0.08 -20.92 10.86
CA ILE A 38 -0.15 -19.55 11.33
C ILE A 38 -0.08 -19.57 12.87
N GLN A 39 0.80 -18.75 13.43
CA GLN A 39 1.14 -18.75 14.84
C GLN A 39 0.29 -17.73 15.61
N PRO A 40 -0.10 -18.05 16.86
CA PRO A 40 -0.80 -17.09 17.70
C PRO A 40 0.15 -15.95 18.12
N LEU A 41 -0.43 -14.78 18.39
CA LEU A 41 0.31 -13.59 18.82
C LEU A 41 1.19 -13.85 20.06
N SER A 42 0.76 -14.74 20.94
CA SER A 42 1.49 -15.12 22.15
C SER A 42 2.85 -15.78 21.88
N SER A 43 3.09 -16.31 20.67
CA SER A 43 4.37 -16.93 20.26
C SER A 43 5.49 -15.92 19.99
N PHE A 44 5.19 -14.62 19.96
CA PHE A 44 6.15 -13.57 19.60
C PHE A 44 6.53 -12.69 20.80
N PRO A 45 7.71 -12.06 20.79
CA PRO A 45 8.20 -11.22 21.88
C PRO A 45 7.58 -9.82 21.86
N TYR A 46 6.30 -9.71 21.50
CA TYR A 46 5.56 -8.45 21.44
C TYR A 46 4.27 -8.52 22.25
N GLN A 47 3.92 -7.42 22.89
CA GLN A 47 2.59 -7.17 23.43
C GLN A 47 1.91 -6.13 22.54
N CYS A 48 0.79 -6.50 21.93
CA CYS A 48 0.06 -5.61 21.04
C CYS A 48 -1.26 -5.16 21.63
N ARG A 49 -1.70 -3.98 21.22
CA ARG A 49 -3.01 -3.41 21.57
C ARG A 49 -3.60 -2.64 20.40
N LYS A 50 -4.94 -2.61 20.33
CA LYS A 50 -5.69 -1.77 19.39
C LYS A 50 -5.73 -0.33 19.90
N ILE A 51 -5.71 0.62 18.97
CA ILE A 51 -6.05 2.02 19.18
C ILE A 51 -7.30 2.27 18.35
N VAL A 52 -8.44 2.36 19.04
CA VAL A 52 -9.76 2.46 18.40
C VAL A 52 -10.24 3.89 18.47
N HIS A 53 -10.42 4.52 17.32
CA HIS A 53 -10.97 5.85 17.22
C HIS A 53 -11.52 6.07 15.80
N HIS A 54 -12.64 6.77 15.65
CA HIS A 54 -13.29 7.02 14.36
C HIS A 54 -12.45 7.83 13.34
N ARG A 55 -11.31 8.39 13.76
CA ARG A 55 -10.31 9.07 12.88
C ARG A 55 -9.11 8.19 12.55
N LEU A 56 -9.00 7.02 13.18
CA LEU A 56 -7.91 6.06 13.00
C LEU A 56 -8.46 4.76 12.38
N GLU A 57 -9.39 4.91 11.44
CA GLU A 57 -10.02 3.83 10.69
C GLU A 57 -9.54 3.85 9.25
N ALA A 58 -9.45 2.68 8.61
CA ALA A 58 -9.10 2.54 7.20
C ALA A 58 -7.82 3.32 6.80
N CYS A 59 -6.86 3.40 7.72
CA CYS A 59 -5.56 4.02 7.54
C CYS A 59 -4.66 3.12 6.69
N GLU A 60 -4.71 3.29 5.38
CA GLU A 60 -4.11 2.37 4.41
C GLU A 60 -2.58 2.34 4.49
N ASP A 61 -1.97 3.52 4.67
CA ASP A 61 -0.53 3.71 4.67
C ASP A 61 -0.06 4.62 5.81
N MET A 62 1.24 4.59 6.10
CA MET A 62 1.91 5.33 7.16
C MET A 62 3.32 5.79 6.80
N TYR A 63 3.72 6.92 7.37
CA TYR A 63 5.08 7.47 7.26
C TYR A 63 5.50 8.05 8.61
N LEU A 64 6.67 7.66 9.12
CA LEU A 64 7.24 8.21 10.36
C LEU A 64 8.33 9.23 10.02
N SER A 65 8.11 10.49 10.41
CA SER A 65 9.21 11.46 10.49
C SER A 65 10.03 11.15 11.73
N GLN A 66 11.30 10.84 11.51
CA GLN A 66 12.22 10.48 12.58
C GLN A 66 12.59 11.69 13.42
N SER A 67 12.76 12.86 12.79
CA SER A 67 13.16 14.07 13.52
C SER A 67 12.02 14.64 14.37
N THR A 68 10.79 14.66 13.87
CA THR A 68 9.65 15.26 14.58
C THR A 68 8.91 14.28 15.47
N ARG A 69 9.21 12.97 15.35
CA ARG A 69 8.54 11.89 16.11
C ARG A 69 7.03 11.87 15.85
N GLN A 70 6.65 12.19 14.62
CA GLN A 70 5.27 12.16 14.16
C GLN A 70 5.07 11.02 13.15
N LEU A 71 4.13 10.15 13.45
CA LEU A 71 3.63 9.14 12.53
C LEU A 71 2.42 9.70 11.79
N PHE A 72 2.55 9.87 10.49
CA PHE A 72 1.46 10.28 9.60
C PHE A 72 0.73 9.02 9.11
N LEU A 73 -0.59 9.09 9.03
CA LEU A 73 -1.46 7.99 8.59
C LEU A 73 -2.48 8.48 7.55
N ALA A 74 -2.68 7.71 6.47
CA ALA A 74 -3.67 8.01 5.43
C ALA A 74 -5.02 7.34 5.74
N CYS A 75 -5.82 7.98 6.60
CA CYS A 75 -7.06 7.43 7.17
C CYS A 75 -8.30 7.78 6.35
N SER A 76 -9.31 6.91 6.43
CA SER A 76 -10.52 6.96 5.60
C SER A 76 -11.73 6.41 6.36
N ASP A 77 -12.75 5.98 5.61
CA ASP A 77 -13.95 5.33 6.11
C ASP A 77 -13.99 3.86 5.62
N PRO A 78 -13.96 2.87 6.53
CA PRO A 78 -14.07 1.46 6.20
C PRO A 78 -15.23 1.11 5.27
N ILE A 79 -16.40 1.72 5.47
CA ILE A 79 -17.61 1.41 4.69
C ILE A 79 -17.51 2.04 3.29
N ALA A 80 -16.94 3.23 3.20
CA ALA A 80 -16.83 3.94 1.93
C ALA A 80 -15.79 3.33 0.98
N ARG A 81 -14.78 2.61 1.49
CA ARG A 81 -13.77 1.91 0.66
C ARG A 81 -14.39 0.96 -0.37
N LYS A 82 -15.47 0.26 0.02
CA LYS A 82 -16.22 -0.64 -0.88
C LYS A 82 -17.13 0.11 -1.87
N GLN A 83 -17.31 1.42 -1.68
CA GLN A 83 -18.04 2.28 -2.61
C GLN A 83 -17.09 2.95 -3.59
N TRP A 84 -15.98 3.50 -3.09
CA TRP A 84 -15.03 4.27 -3.88
C TRP A 84 -13.58 3.85 -3.62
N GLN A 85 -13.06 3.00 -4.50
CA GLN A 85 -11.65 2.62 -4.58
C GLN A 85 -11.40 2.10 -6.02
N PRO A 86 -11.29 3.01 -7.00
CA PRO A 86 -11.37 2.67 -8.41
C PRO A 86 -10.28 1.71 -8.91
N ASN A 87 -9.10 1.69 -8.27
CA ASN A 87 -8.03 0.74 -8.60
C ASN A 87 -8.45 -0.72 -8.41
N VAL A 88 -9.32 -1.01 -7.44
CA VAL A 88 -9.82 -2.38 -7.20
C VAL A 88 -11.25 -2.58 -7.72
N GLY A 89 -11.74 -1.63 -8.54
CA GLY A 89 -13.00 -1.75 -9.27
C GLY A 89 -14.24 -1.18 -8.57
N TYR A 90 -14.12 -0.60 -7.37
CA TYR A 90 -15.23 0.08 -6.70
C TYR A 90 -15.35 1.53 -7.20
N ARG A 91 -16.47 1.85 -7.88
CA ARG A 91 -16.66 3.10 -8.63
C ARG A 91 -17.97 3.83 -8.31
N ASN A 92 -18.60 3.51 -7.17
CA ASN A 92 -19.79 4.18 -6.70
C ASN A 92 -19.42 5.49 -5.96
N ILE A 93 -19.39 6.56 -6.73
CA ILE A 93 -19.04 7.90 -6.23
C ILE A 93 -19.97 8.44 -5.14
N SER A 94 -21.26 8.09 -5.20
CA SER A 94 -22.25 8.55 -4.21
C SER A 94 -21.97 8.02 -2.80
N GLY A 95 -21.18 6.94 -2.69
CA GLY A 95 -20.73 6.39 -1.41
C GLY A 95 -19.28 6.72 -1.07
N GLN A 96 -18.62 7.62 -1.80
CA GLN A 96 -17.24 8.00 -1.51
C GLN A 96 -17.11 8.61 -0.11
N SER A 97 -15.97 8.37 0.53
CA SER A 97 -15.70 8.91 1.86
C SER A 97 -15.67 10.44 1.84
N GLN A 98 -16.25 11.04 2.88
CA GLN A 98 -16.28 12.49 3.11
C GLN A 98 -15.35 12.90 4.27
N ARG A 99 -14.59 11.94 4.81
CA ARG A 99 -13.82 12.13 6.06
C ARG A 99 -12.36 11.70 5.97
N ASP A 100 -11.87 11.41 4.76
CA ASP A 100 -10.47 11.08 4.51
C ASP A 100 -9.57 12.21 5.02
N ALA A 101 -8.50 11.84 5.71
CA ALA A 101 -7.54 12.80 6.24
C ALA A 101 -6.18 12.15 6.47
N ILE A 102 -5.13 12.96 6.32
CA ILE A 102 -3.85 12.63 6.93
C ILE A 102 -3.96 12.91 8.43
N VAL A 103 -3.71 11.89 9.24
CA VAL A 103 -3.68 12.02 10.70
C VAL A 103 -2.23 11.98 11.16
N ALA A 104 -1.83 12.96 11.97
CA ALA A 104 -0.52 12.98 12.62
C ALA A 104 -0.66 12.51 14.06
N LEU A 105 0.04 11.42 14.41
CA LEU A 105 0.12 10.81 15.73
C LEU A 105 1.49 11.16 16.34
N ASP A 106 1.50 11.77 17.53
CA ASP A 106 2.73 12.14 18.24
C ASP A 106 3.19 10.93 19.08
N ILE A 107 4.07 10.09 18.54
CA ILE A 107 4.34 8.75 19.07
C ILE A 107 5.13 8.70 20.40
N ASP A 108 5.62 9.85 20.85
CA ASP A 108 6.28 10.02 22.14
C ASP A 108 5.35 10.67 23.20
N LYS A 109 4.09 10.97 22.86
CA LYS A 109 3.07 11.55 23.76
C LYS A 109 1.89 10.58 24.00
N PRO A 110 2.04 9.57 24.88
CA PRO A 110 0.98 8.58 25.14
C PRO A 110 -0.21 9.21 25.88
N VAL A 111 -1.43 8.84 25.48
CA VAL A 111 -2.69 9.24 26.13
C VAL A 111 -3.63 8.04 26.15
N ASP A 112 -4.18 7.72 27.31
CA ASP A 112 -5.02 6.53 27.54
C ASP A 112 -4.40 5.25 26.96
N ASN A 113 -5.08 4.61 26.02
CA ASN A 113 -4.63 3.43 25.27
C ASN A 113 -4.09 3.79 23.88
N GLY A 114 -3.59 5.01 23.67
CA GLY A 114 -3.16 5.55 22.38
C GLY A 114 -2.08 6.60 22.54
N PHE A 115 -2.10 7.61 21.66
CA PHE A 115 -1.19 8.75 21.66
C PHE A 115 -1.97 10.00 21.28
N GLU A 116 -1.44 11.18 21.60
CA GLU A 116 -1.99 12.43 21.06
C GLU A 116 -1.97 12.39 19.53
N PHE A 117 -3.07 12.81 18.89
CA PHE A 117 -3.15 12.91 17.44
C PHE A 117 -4.02 14.07 16.99
N ARG A 118 -3.89 14.39 15.71
CA ARG A 118 -4.72 15.39 15.02
C ARG A 118 -4.90 15.06 13.55
N ALA A 119 -6.12 15.22 13.06
CA ALA A 119 -6.40 15.20 11.63
C ALA A 119 -5.94 16.53 11.01
N LEU A 120 -5.09 16.46 10.00
CA LEU A 120 -4.56 17.65 9.33
C LEU A 120 -5.58 18.20 8.36
N ARG A 121 -5.88 19.50 8.50
CA ARG A 121 -6.74 20.22 7.57
C ARG A 121 -6.01 20.53 6.27
N THR A 122 -6.74 20.63 5.18
CA THR A 122 -6.25 20.98 3.83
C THR A 122 -6.82 22.33 3.38
N PRO A 123 -6.50 23.44 4.05
CA PRO A 123 -7.05 24.73 3.66
C PRO A 123 -6.67 25.05 2.21
N VAL A 124 -7.62 25.62 1.45
CA VAL A 124 -7.42 26.08 0.06
C VAL A 124 -7.27 24.95 -0.98
N PHE A 125 -7.28 23.67 -0.57
CA PHE A 125 -7.35 22.59 -1.54
C PHE A 125 -8.77 22.49 -2.13
N GLU A 126 -8.89 22.64 -3.45
CA GLU A 126 -10.21 22.66 -4.12
C GLU A 126 -10.81 21.26 -4.30
N GLY A 127 -10.01 20.20 -4.22
CA GLY A 127 -10.48 18.84 -4.43
C GLY A 127 -10.96 18.58 -5.86
N THR A 128 -12.01 17.79 -5.97
CA THR A 128 -12.63 17.42 -7.25
C THR A 128 -13.93 18.18 -7.42
N ALA A 129 -14.06 18.97 -8.49
CA ALA A 129 -15.24 19.80 -8.71
C ALA A 129 -15.60 20.71 -7.51
N GLY A 130 -14.60 21.16 -6.74
CA GLY A 130 -14.78 22.09 -5.61
C GLY A 130 -15.17 21.43 -4.29
N ASP A 131 -15.12 20.10 -4.16
CA ASP A 131 -15.50 19.38 -2.94
C ASP A 131 -14.46 19.48 -1.79
N GLY A 132 -13.23 19.90 -2.07
CA GLY A 132 -12.14 19.97 -1.11
C GLY A 132 -11.63 18.62 -0.60
N LEU A 133 -12.04 17.50 -1.22
CA LEU A 133 -11.73 16.14 -0.76
C LEU A 133 -10.44 15.60 -1.39
N VAL A 134 -9.67 14.87 -0.59
CA VAL A 134 -8.57 14.01 -1.03
C VAL A 134 -9.00 12.56 -0.75
N ASN A 135 -9.20 11.73 -1.78
CA ASN A 135 -9.54 10.32 -1.60
C ASN A 135 -8.26 9.50 -1.45
N LEU A 136 -7.88 9.21 -0.21
CA LEU A 136 -6.53 8.76 0.11
C LEU A 136 -6.30 7.28 -0.18
N ALA A 137 -5.14 6.95 -0.72
CA ALA A 137 -4.55 5.61 -0.71
C ALA A 137 -3.11 5.72 -0.16
N GLY A 138 -2.13 5.15 -0.86
CA GLY A 138 -0.74 5.17 -0.42
C GLY A 138 -0.13 6.56 -0.49
N PHE A 139 0.89 6.80 0.32
CA PHE A 139 1.63 8.05 0.30
C PHE A 139 3.10 7.86 0.70
N SER A 140 3.90 8.90 0.51
CA SER A 140 5.24 8.98 1.11
C SER A 140 5.51 10.36 1.65
N GLY A 141 6.42 10.42 2.62
CA GLY A 141 6.97 11.65 3.15
C GLY A 141 8.44 11.80 2.79
N VAL A 142 8.86 13.04 2.60
CA VAL A 142 10.27 13.44 2.49
C VAL A 142 10.53 14.51 3.53
N GLU A 143 11.44 14.21 4.45
CA GLU A 143 11.82 15.12 5.52
C GLU A 143 12.93 16.05 5.04
N GLN A 144 12.71 17.36 5.20
CA GLN A 144 13.68 18.39 4.88
C GLN A 144 14.52 18.75 6.10
N ALA A 145 15.76 19.19 5.87
CA ALA A 145 16.70 19.56 6.93
C ALA A 145 16.20 20.70 7.86
N ASN A 146 15.21 21.48 7.42
CA ASN A 146 14.59 22.56 8.18
C ASN A 146 13.35 22.11 8.99
N GLY A 147 13.05 20.80 9.04
CA GLY A 147 11.89 20.23 9.72
C GLY A 147 10.59 20.28 8.92
N VAL A 148 10.59 20.85 7.71
CA VAL A 148 9.45 20.74 6.79
C VAL A 148 9.32 19.30 6.30
N ILE A 149 8.10 18.82 6.18
CA ILE A 149 7.80 17.49 5.67
C ILE A 149 6.97 17.66 4.40
N ASP A 150 7.53 17.24 3.27
CA ASP A 150 6.79 17.11 2.02
C ASP A 150 6.03 15.78 2.04
N LEU A 151 4.72 15.83 1.80
CA LEU A 151 3.86 14.66 1.69
C LEU A 151 3.35 14.53 0.27
N PHE A 152 3.61 13.38 -0.37
CA PHE A 152 3.10 13.04 -1.70
C PHE A 152 2.01 12.00 -1.53
N LEU A 153 0.77 12.38 -1.80
CA LEU A 153 -0.42 11.59 -1.51
C LEU A 153 -1.02 11.05 -2.80
N VAL A 154 -1.32 9.76 -2.85
CA VAL A 154 -2.21 9.23 -3.89
C VAL A 154 -3.62 9.75 -3.60
N ASN A 155 -4.20 10.43 -4.58
CA ASN A 155 -5.59 10.88 -4.56
C ASN A 155 -6.36 10.11 -5.63
N LEU A 156 -7.23 9.19 -5.20
CA LEU A 156 -8.10 8.37 -6.06
C LEU A 156 -9.30 9.17 -6.56
N ARG A 157 -9.03 10.33 -7.15
CA ARG A 157 -10.03 11.29 -7.59
C ARG A 157 -11.01 10.72 -8.63
N PRO A 158 -12.30 11.09 -8.58
CA PRO A 158 -13.25 10.88 -9.67
C PRO A 158 -12.90 11.55 -11.00
N SER A 159 -13.30 10.93 -12.11
CA SER A 159 -13.26 11.59 -13.42
C SER A 159 -14.30 12.72 -13.51
N VAL A 160 -13.92 13.82 -14.16
CA VAL A 160 -14.81 14.93 -14.50
C VAL A 160 -14.89 15.12 -16.03
N ASP A 161 -15.99 15.70 -16.50
CA ASP A 161 -16.19 16.07 -17.89
C ASP A 161 -15.52 17.42 -18.24
N ALA A 162 -15.72 17.88 -19.48
CA ALA A 162 -15.13 19.14 -19.97
C ALA A 162 -15.64 20.39 -19.23
N ASP A 163 -16.82 20.31 -18.60
CA ASP A 163 -17.41 21.40 -17.81
C ASP A 163 -17.01 21.31 -16.33
N GLY A 164 -16.15 20.35 -15.96
CA GLY A 164 -15.71 20.12 -14.58
C GLY A 164 -16.73 19.41 -13.71
N LYS A 165 -17.78 18.80 -14.28
CA LYS A 165 -18.79 18.02 -13.54
C LYS A 165 -18.38 16.56 -13.47
N LEU A 166 -18.88 15.84 -12.46
CA LEU A 166 -18.61 14.42 -12.30
C LEU A 166 -19.07 13.62 -13.53
N ALA A 167 -18.15 12.88 -14.14
CA ALA A 167 -18.44 12.01 -15.28
C ALA A 167 -19.00 10.64 -14.81
N ASP A 168 -19.43 9.79 -15.74
CA ASP A 168 -19.76 8.40 -15.42
C ASP A 168 -18.48 7.59 -15.14
N GLN A 169 -18.30 7.22 -13.88
CA GLN A 169 -17.12 6.50 -13.41
C GLN A 169 -17.06 5.05 -13.93
N TYR A 170 -18.19 4.47 -14.36
CA TYR A 170 -18.20 3.14 -14.99
C TYR A 170 -17.75 3.18 -16.45
N VAL A 171 -17.75 4.36 -17.08
CA VAL A 171 -17.24 4.59 -18.44
C VAL A 171 -15.80 5.07 -18.42
N HIS A 172 -15.45 5.98 -17.49
CA HIS A 172 -14.15 6.66 -17.48
C HIS A 172 -13.16 6.12 -16.44
N GLY A 173 -13.64 5.41 -15.40
CA GLY A 173 -12.83 5.02 -14.25
C GLY A 173 -12.41 6.22 -13.40
N GLY A 174 -11.51 5.99 -12.43
CA GLY A 174 -10.91 7.08 -11.64
C GLY A 174 -9.94 7.93 -12.46
N ASN A 175 -9.77 9.20 -12.07
CA ASN A 175 -8.79 10.12 -12.63
C ASN A 175 -7.78 10.53 -11.57
N ALA A 176 -7.08 9.50 -11.06
CA ALA A 176 -6.16 9.62 -9.95
C ALA A 176 -5.02 10.62 -10.22
N THR A 177 -4.55 11.22 -9.14
CA THR A 177 -3.47 12.20 -9.13
C THR A 177 -2.50 11.90 -7.99
N ILE A 178 -1.31 12.49 -8.04
CA ILE A 178 -0.47 12.62 -6.86
C ILE A 178 -0.57 14.07 -6.38
N GLU A 179 -0.91 14.26 -5.12
CA GLU A 179 -1.00 15.58 -4.49
C GLU A 179 0.21 15.81 -3.60
N HIS A 180 0.93 16.90 -3.84
CA HIS A 180 2.05 17.31 -3.03
C HIS A 180 1.61 18.38 -2.04
N PHE A 181 1.73 18.05 -0.76
CA PHE A 181 1.47 18.94 0.37
C PHE A 181 2.75 19.17 1.16
N VAL A 182 2.78 20.25 1.94
CA VAL A 182 3.82 20.49 2.96
C VAL A 182 3.21 20.66 4.34
N THR A 183 3.87 20.09 5.33
CA THR A 183 3.52 20.23 6.75
C THR A 183 4.79 20.31 7.60
N GLY A 184 4.66 20.27 8.93
CA GLY A 184 5.80 20.34 9.84
C GLY A 184 5.46 19.94 11.28
N PRO A 185 6.38 20.20 12.22
CA PRO A 185 6.23 19.90 13.64
C PRO A 185 4.95 20.50 14.21
N ASP A 186 4.18 19.70 14.95
CA ASP A 186 2.94 20.10 15.64
C ASP A 186 1.87 20.77 14.74
N ALA A 187 2.01 20.72 13.41
CA ALA A 187 1.13 21.39 12.47
C ALA A 187 -0.29 20.81 12.53
N THR A 188 -1.32 21.66 12.47
CA THR A 188 -2.75 21.26 12.42
C THR A 188 -3.32 21.26 11.00
N GLN A 189 -2.47 21.51 10.01
CA GLN A 189 -2.83 21.61 8.61
C GLN A 189 -1.65 21.20 7.71
N MET A 190 -1.97 20.89 6.46
CA MET A 190 -1.01 20.69 5.38
C MET A 190 -1.38 21.60 4.21
N ASN A 191 -0.40 22.31 3.66
CA ASN A 191 -0.62 23.28 2.59
C ASN A 191 -0.39 22.60 1.25
N HIS A 192 -1.38 22.67 0.35
CA HIS A 192 -1.23 22.13 -1.00
C HIS A 192 -0.21 22.94 -1.79
N ILE A 193 0.73 22.24 -2.42
CA ILE A 193 1.75 22.84 -3.28
C ILE A 193 1.46 22.55 -4.74
N ARG A 194 1.06 21.31 -5.07
CA ARG A 194 0.91 20.89 -6.45
C ARG A 194 0.07 19.63 -6.63
N THR A 195 -0.73 19.63 -7.70
CA THR A 195 -1.34 18.42 -8.25
C THR A 195 -0.52 17.91 -9.44
N TYR A 196 -0.15 16.64 -9.41
CA TYR A 196 0.48 15.92 -10.53
C TYR A 196 -0.57 15.05 -11.21
N SER A 197 -0.84 15.34 -12.48
CA SER A 197 -1.80 14.62 -13.33
C SER A 197 -1.13 14.29 -14.65
N HIS A 198 -1.04 13.00 -14.98
CA HIS A 198 -0.39 12.54 -16.21
C HIS A 198 -0.96 11.18 -16.63
N ALA A 199 -0.87 10.86 -17.93
CA ALA A 199 -1.28 9.55 -18.46
C ALA A 199 -0.46 8.34 -17.93
N GLY A 200 0.55 8.58 -17.09
CA GLY A 200 1.34 7.55 -16.40
C GLY A 200 0.92 7.34 -14.95
N ILE A 201 0.00 8.17 -14.45
CA ILE A 201 -0.62 8.07 -13.11
C ILE A 201 -2.03 7.52 -13.36
N VAL A 202 -2.14 6.20 -13.52
CA VAL A 202 -3.37 5.59 -14.03
C VAL A 202 -4.12 4.84 -12.94
N THR A 203 -3.40 3.96 -12.25
CA THR A 203 -3.90 3.16 -11.12
C THR A 203 -2.89 3.21 -9.97
N PRO A 204 -2.50 4.42 -9.52
CA PRO A 204 -1.47 4.56 -8.50
C PRO A 204 -1.91 3.90 -7.20
N ASN A 205 -1.11 2.96 -6.69
CA ASN A 205 -1.29 2.37 -5.38
C ASN A 205 -0.50 3.16 -4.33
N ARG A 206 0.81 3.32 -4.56
CA ARG A 206 1.68 4.12 -3.70
C ARG A 206 2.69 4.94 -4.50
N VAL A 207 3.13 6.03 -3.89
CA VAL A 207 4.21 6.90 -4.36
C VAL A 207 5.42 6.79 -3.44
N ALA A 208 6.63 6.73 -4.00
CA ALA A 208 7.90 6.92 -3.27
C ALA A 208 8.62 8.15 -3.81
N ALA A 209 8.57 9.24 -3.05
CA ALA A 209 9.20 10.51 -3.40
C ALA A 209 10.68 10.58 -3.03
N LEU A 210 11.40 11.41 -3.77
CA LEU A 210 12.82 11.73 -3.59
C LEU A 210 12.99 13.19 -3.16
N ASP A 211 14.17 13.52 -2.63
CA ASP A 211 14.52 14.87 -2.16
C ASP A 211 14.36 15.97 -3.22
N ASP A 212 14.56 15.62 -4.49
CA ASP A 212 14.38 16.54 -5.64
C ASP A 212 12.93 16.68 -6.11
N LYS A 213 11.97 16.14 -5.34
CA LYS A 213 10.52 16.18 -5.59
C LYS A 213 10.09 15.44 -6.85
N THR A 214 10.95 14.57 -7.37
CA THR A 214 10.58 13.52 -8.32
C THR A 214 10.17 12.27 -7.55
N PHE A 215 9.47 11.34 -8.21
CA PHE A 215 8.92 10.19 -7.50
C PHE A 215 8.67 9.00 -8.42
N TYR A 216 8.60 7.82 -7.80
CA TYR A 216 8.13 6.59 -8.44
C TYR A 216 6.74 6.23 -7.95
N ILE A 217 5.93 5.63 -8.81
CA ILE A 217 4.58 5.14 -8.51
C ILE A 217 4.48 3.67 -8.89
N SER A 218 3.91 2.85 -8.02
CA SER A 218 3.36 1.55 -8.40
C SER A 218 1.97 1.75 -8.99
N ASN A 219 1.79 1.45 -10.29
CA ASN A 219 0.46 1.36 -10.89
C ASN A 219 -0.01 -0.09 -10.76
N ASP A 220 -0.88 -0.36 -9.80
CA ASP A 220 -1.26 -1.71 -9.38
C ASP A 220 -2.07 -2.49 -10.43
N HIS A 221 -2.67 -1.80 -11.39
CA HIS A 221 -3.35 -2.37 -12.57
C HIS A 221 -2.84 -1.78 -13.89
N GLY A 222 -1.67 -1.13 -13.83
CA GLY A 222 -0.98 -0.54 -14.98
C GLY A 222 -1.84 0.48 -15.73
N PRO A 223 -1.85 0.47 -17.08
CA PRO A 223 -2.53 1.48 -17.89
C PRO A 223 -4.05 1.24 -18.02
N HIS A 224 -4.62 0.27 -17.31
CA HIS A 224 -6.01 -0.14 -17.47
C HIS A 224 -6.85 0.23 -16.24
N LYS A 225 -7.81 1.14 -16.43
CA LYS A 225 -8.72 1.59 -15.36
C LYS A 225 -9.97 0.72 -15.20
N PHE A 226 -10.34 -0.04 -16.24
CA PHE A 226 -11.53 -0.88 -16.29
C PHE A 226 -11.44 -1.96 -17.38
N GLY A 227 -12.43 -2.85 -17.44
CA GLY A 227 -12.53 -3.92 -18.42
C GLY A 227 -11.67 -5.15 -18.09
N TRP A 228 -11.66 -6.13 -18.98
CA TRP A 228 -11.03 -7.44 -18.71
C TRP A 228 -9.52 -7.34 -18.41
N ARG A 229 -8.81 -6.39 -19.03
CA ARG A 229 -7.37 -6.20 -18.75
C ARG A 229 -7.13 -5.67 -17.34
N HIS A 230 -7.98 -4.76 -16.87
CA HIS A 230 -7.95 -4.34 -15.48
C HIS A 230 -8.28 -5.53 -14.55
N HIS A 231 -9.41 -6.21 -14.76
CA HIS A 231 -9.82 -7.32 -13.89
C HIS A 231 -8.84 -8.51 -13.84
N LEU A 232 -8.06 -8.72 -14.90
CA LEU A 232 -7.05 -9.79 -14.96
C LEU A 232 -5.62 -9.27 -14.76
N SER A 233 -5.41 -7.99 -14.45
CA SER A 233 -4.06 -7.40 -14.32
C SER A 233 -3.22 -8.15 -13.29
N MET A 234 -3.83 -8.43 -12.13
CA MET A 234 -3.23 -9.17 -11.02
C MET A 234 -2.72 -10.56 -11.40
N ILE A 235 -3.30 -11.19 -12.42
CA ILE A 235 -2.91 -12.53 -12.87
C ILE A 235 -1.99 -12.46 -14.09
N LEU A 236 -2.32 -11.62 -15.08
CA LEU A 236 -1.61 -11.55 -16.37
C LEU A 236 -0.40 -10.61 -16.35
N GLY A 237 -0.22 -9.85 -15.29
CA GLY A 237 0.94 -9.00 -15.09
C GLY A 237 0.93 -7.74 -15.95
N PHE A 238 -0.17 -6.98 -15.97
CA PHE A 238 -0.24 -5.72 -16.74
C PHE A 238 0.24 -4.50 -15.97
N SER A 239 0.57 -4.67 -14.70
CA SER A 239 0.95 -3.61 -13.79
C SER A 239 2.38 -3.12 -14.03
N ASP A 240 2.67 -1.90 -13.58
CA ASP A 240 3.93 -1.22 -13.87
C ASP A 240 4.42 -0.33 -12.74
N VAL A 241 5.68 0.10 -12.84
CA VAL A 241 6.22 1.22 -12.07
C VAL A 241 6.52 2.35 -13.03
N THR A 242 6.11 3.55 -12.65
CA THR A 242 6.32 4.77 -13.42
C THR A 242 7.12 5.77 -12.61
N PHE A 243 8.17 6.34 -13.22
CA PHE A 243 8.90 7.49 -12.70
C PHE A 243 8.23 8.77 -13.20
N CYS A 244 8.08 9.77 -12.34
CA CYS A 244 7.52 11.06 -12.67
C CYS A 244 8.40 12.19 -12.14
N ASP A 245 8.56 13.22 -12.95
CA ASP A 245 9.10 14.50 -12.56
C ASP A 245 8.02 15.59 -12.58
N THR A 246 8.44 16.86 -12.56
CA THR A 246 7.52 18.01 -12.58
C THR A 246 6.76 18.22 -13.88
N ARG A 247 7.06 17.48 -14.95
CA ARG A 247 6.54 17.70 -16.31
C ARG A 247 6.02 16.44 -16.97
N SER A 248 6.61 15.29 -16.68
CA SER A 248 6.38 14.05 -17.42
C SER A 248 6.47 12.82 -16.53
N CYS A 249 5.81 11.76 -16.97
CA CYS A 249 5.96 10.44 -16.39
C CYS A 249 6.37 9.41 -17.45
N LYS A 250 7.27 8.51 -17.07
CA LYS A 250 7.80 7.42 -17.91
C LYS A 250 7.69 6.10 -17.16
N ARG A 251 7.16 5.07 -17.83
CA ARG A 251 7.18 3.70 -17.31
C ARG A 251 8.62 3.17 -17.26
N VAL A 252 9.04 2.70 -16.10
CA VAL A 252 10.42 2.25 -15.80
C VAL A 252 10.53 0.78 -15.37
N ALA A 253 9.42 0.15 -14.99
CA ALA A 253 9.30 -1.30 -14.83
C ALA A 253 7.92 -1.76 -15.32
N SER A 254 7.79 -3.02 -15.74
CA SER A 254 6.54 -3.58 -16.28
C SER A 254 6.47 -5.09 -16.07
N LYS A 255 5.35 -5.72 -16.44
CA LYS A 255 5.12 -7.17 -16.27
C LYS A 255 5.05 -7.57 -14.79
N LEU A 256 4.53 -6.68 -13.97
CA LEU A 256 4.30 -6.88 -12.55
C LEU A 256 2.86 -7.36 -12.35
N GLN A 257 2.62 -8.21 -11.36
CA GLN A 257 1.30 -8.78 -11.12
C GLN A 257 0.49 -7.83 -10.25
N PHE A 258 0.97 -7.50 -9.06
CA PHE A 258 0.27 -6.55 -8.19
C PHE A 258 1.27 -5.76 -7.34
N PRO A 259 2.02 -4.83 -7.97
CA PRO A 259 3.00 -4.01 -7.28
C PRO A 259 2.29 -3.10 -6.31
N ASN A 260 2.71 -3.15 -5.05
CA ASN A 260 2.06 -2.47 -3.95
C ASN A 260 2.96 -1.36 -3.39
N GLY A 261 2.99 -1.14 -2.07
CA GLY A 261 3.74 -0.04 -1.49
C GLY A 261 5.25 -0.12 -1.58
N LEU A 262 5.81 0.51 -2.63
CA LEU A 262 7.25 0.68 -2.80
C LEU A 262 7.88 1.67 -1.80
N VAL A 263 9.17 1.48 -1.55
CA VAL A 263 10.01 2.39 -0.75
C VAL A 263 11.41 2.50 -1.33
N ILE A 264 12.09 3.60 -1.04
CA ILE A 264 13.44 3.90 -1.54
C ILE A 264 14.37 4.15 -0.36
N LYS A 265 15.57 3.59 -0.44
CA LYS A 265 16.71 4.00 0.39
C LYS A 265 17.94 4.11 -0.50
N ASP A 266 18.62 5.24 -0.39
CA ASP A 266 19.76 5.58 -1.25
C ASP A 266 19.38 5.48 -2.75
N SER A 267 20.08 4.65 -3.51
CA SER A 267 19.76 4.38 -4.93
C SER A 267 19.09 3.02 -5.14
N ILE A 268 18.42 2.47 -4.12
CA ILE A 268 17.71 1.18 -4.20
C ILE A 268 16.23 1.39 -3.94
N LEU A 269 15.41 0.87 -4.85
CA LEU A 269 13.96 0.80 -4.74
C LEU A 269 13.55 -0.63 -4.39
N TYR A 270 12.75 -0.77 -3.34
CA TYR A 270 12.17 -2.02 -2.87
C TYR A 270 10.69 -2.03 -3.19
N LEU A 271 10.25 -3.05 -3.94
CA LEU A 271 8.88 -3.15 -4.43
C LEU A 271 8.26 -4.48 -4.01
N PRO A 272 7.37 -4.49 -3.01
CA PRO A 272 6.52 -5.63 -2.73
C PRO A 272 5.55 -5.87 -3.89
N ASP A 273 5.36 -7.14 -4.27
CA ASP A 273 4.32 -7.57 -5.20
C ASP A 273 3.40 -8.57 -4.50
N SER A 274 2.14 -8.17 -4.32
CA SER A 274 1.17 -8.84 -3.46
C SER A 274 0.77 -10.23 -3.96
N ILE A 275 0.84 -10.48 -5.26
CA ILE A 275 0.41 -11.74 -5.88
C ILE A 275 1.56 -12.74 -5.96
N THR A 276 2.76 -12.27 -6.31
CA THR A 276 3.94 -13.15 -6.37
C THR A 276 4.54 -13.43 -5.00
N GLY A 277 4.23 -12.60 -3.99
CA GLY A 277 4.86 -12.68 -2.67
C GLY A 277 6.35 -12.40 -2.71
N ARG A 278 6.78 -11.56 -3.64
CA ARG A 278 8.19 -11.19 -3.86
C ARG A 278 8.43 -9.77 -3.38
N LEU A 279 9.65 -9.55 -2.88
CA LEU A 279 10.24 -8.21 -2.84
C LEU A 279 11.17 -8.07 -4.04
N TYR A 280 10.80 -7.25 -5.02
CA TYR A 280 11.68 -6.91 -6.12
C TYR A 280 12.60 -5.76 -5.74
N ILE A 281 13.87 -5.89 -6.08
CA ILE A 281 14.91 -4.95 -5.69
C ILE A 281 15.51 -4.36 -6.94
N TYR A 282 15.37 -3.04 -7.08
CA TYR A 282 15.83 -2.30 -8.25
C TYR A 282 16.92 -1.31 -7.85
N ARG A 283 17.98 -1.24 -8.64
CA ARG A 283 18.91 -0.12 -8.64
C ARG A 283 18.31 1.02 -9.46
N ILE A 284 18.25 2.20 -8.87
CA ILE A 284 17.91 3.44 -9.56
C ILE A 284 19.15 3.91 -10.33
N LEU A 285 19.04 3.96 -11.65
CA LEU A 285 20.11 4.42 -12.54
C LEU A 285 20.16 5.97 -12.57
N PRO A 286 21.27 6.59 -13.00
CA PRO A 286 21.37 8.06 -13.09
C PRO A 286 20.29 8.72 -13.96
N ASN A 287 19.77 7.99 -14.95
CA ASN A 287 18.68 8.45 -15.82
C ASN A 287 17.27 8.17 -15.25
N ARG A 288 17.18 7.75 -13.98
CA ARG A 288 15.96 7.38 -13.25
C ARG A 288 15.27 6.09 -13.71
N ASP A 289 15.87 5.33 -14.65
CA ASP A 289 15.40 3.98 -14.97
C ASP A 289 15.71 3.00 -13.84
N LEU A 290 15.00 1.87 -13.83
CA LEU A 290 15.16 0.82 -12.84
C LEU A 290 15.84 -0.41 -13.45
N GLU A 291 16.93 -0.84 -12.83
CA GLU A 291 17.60 -2.10 -13.12
C GLU A 291 17.25 -3.11 -12.02
N LYS A 292 16.56 -4.21 -12.34
CA LYS A 292 16.28 -5.26 -11.35
C LYS A 292 17.60 -5.95 -10.99
N VAL A 293 18.04 -5.82 -9.75
CA VAL A 293 19.31 -6.38 -9.26
C VAL A 293 19.12 -7.62 -8.40
N ASP A 294 17.94 -7.80 -7.79
CA ASP A 294 17.65 -8.94 -6.93
C ASP A 294 16.13 -9.16 -6.76
N GLU A 295 15.76 -10.30 -6.20
CA GLU A 295 14.41 -10.57 -5.70
C GLU A 295 14.45 -11.50 -4.48
N VAL A 296 13.55 -11.25 -3.53
CA VAL A 296 13.44 -12.06 -2.31
C VAL A 296 12.07 -12.71 -2.27
N ASN A 297 12.02 -14.02 -2.06
CA ASN A 297 10.76 -14.71 -1.77
C ASN A 297 10.36 -14.43 -0.32
N LEU A 298 9.25 -13.74 -0.12
CA LEU A 298 8.74 -13.41 1.21
C LEU A 298 7.90 -14.55 1.78
N GLY A 299 7.33 -15.40 0.92
CA GLY A 299 6.51 -16.54 1.32
C GLY A 299 5.11 -16.16 1.80
N TYR A 300 4.67 -14.91 1.61
CA TYR A 300 3.34 -14.38 1.96
C TYR A 300 2.81 -13.49 0.83
N GLY A 301 1.49 -13.36 0.72
CA GLY A 301 0.93 -12.18 0.06
C GLY A 301 1.30 -10.97 0.91
N VAL A 302 1.80 -9.91 0.29
CA VAL A 302 2.35 -8.74 0.99
C VAL A 302 1.70 -7.46 0.53
N ASP A 303 1.86 -6.40 1.30
CA ASP A 303 1.29 -5.09 1.01
C ASP A 303 2.39 -4.02 1.06
N ASN A 304 2.25 -2.96 1.87
CA ASN A 304 3.21 -1.86 1.90
C ASN A 304 4.51 -2.20 2.67
N ALA A 305 5.64 -1.75 2.13
CA ALA A 305 6.93 -1.77 2.80
C ALA A 305 7.21 -0.44 3.54
N SER A 306 8.01 -0.46 4.60
CA SER A 306 8.61 0.74 5.20
C SER A 306 10.08 0.47 5.52
N ILE A 307 10.86 1.52 5.72
CA ILE A 307 12.27 1.40 6.09
C ILE A 307 12.49 2.15 7.39
N ASP A 308 13.13 1.50 8.36
CA ASP A 308 13.50 2.14 9.62
C ASP A 308 14.89 2.80 9.56
N GLU A 309 15.28 3.47 10.64
CA GLU A 309 16.59 4.13 10.74
C GLU A 309 17.78 3.16 10.65
N ASN A 310 17.58 1.88 11.00
CA ASN A 310 18.61 0.85 10.85
C ASN A 310 18.78 0.42 9.38
N GLY A 311 17.82 0.74 8.51
CA GLY A 311 17.76 0.27 7.14
C GLY A 311 17.11 -1.11 6.98
N ASP A 312 16.46 -1.61 8.01
CA ASP A 312 15.65 -2.82 7.90
C ASP A 312 14.34 -2.48 7.18
N ILE A 313 13.91 -3.36 6.29
CA ILE A 313 12.66 -3.21 5.52
C ILE A 313 11.57 -3.96 6.25
N TRP A 314 10.49 -3.28 6.58
CA TRP A 314 9.36 -3.82 7.31
C TRP A 314 8.15 -3.93 6.38
N ILE A 315 7.53 -5.11 6.30
CA ILE A 315 6.49 -5.39 5.32
C ILE A 315 5.29 -6.01 6.02
N ALA A 316 4.12 -5.42 5.82
CA ALA A 316 2.87 -6.01 6.26
C ALA A 316 2.45 -7.12 5.29
N ALA A 317 1.94 -8.23 5.84
CA ALA A 317 1.68 -9.42 5.06
C ALA A 317 0.42 -10.16 5.53
N PHE A 318 -0.14 -10.92 4.59
CA PHE A 318 -1.37 -11.68 4.74
C PHE A 318 -1.06 -13.17 4.87
N PRO A 319 -1.26 -13.76 6.07
CA PRO A 319 -1.19 -15.20 6.28
C PRO A 319 -2.20 -15.98 5.43
N ILE A 320 -3.36 -15.41 5.12
CA ILE A 320 -4.34 -15.97 4.17
C ILE A 320 -4.85 -14.80 3.32
N GLY A 321 -4.31 -14.64 2.10
CA GLY A 321 -4.56 -13.46 1.27
C GLY A 321 -6.05 -13.19 1.00
N VAL A 322 -6.86 -14.23 0.75
CA VAL A 322 -8.29 -14.04 0.43
C VAL A 322 -9.12 -13.53 1.61
N GLU A 323 -8.61 -13.59 2.85
CA GLU A 323 -9.39 -13.11 4.00
C GLU A 323 -9.49 -11.59 4.08
N ILE A 324 -8.66 -10.84 3.33
CA ILE A 324 -8.84 -9.40 3.19
C ILE A 324 -10.22 -9.06 2.61
N PHE A 325 -10.75 -9.89 1.71
CA PHE A 325 -12.10 -9.68 1.15
C PHE A 325 -13.20 -9.81 2.20
N LYS A 326 -13.02 -10.67 3.21
CA LYS A 326 -13.95 -10.75 4.35
C LYS A 326 -13.97 -9.44 5.12
N ALA A 327 -12.80 -8.79 5.29
CA ALA A 327 -12.70 -7.49 5.92
C ALA A 327 -13.31 -6.36 5.07
N TYR A 328 -13.26 -6.44 3.73
CA TYR A 328 -14.05 -5.53 2.87
C TYR A 328 -15.55 -5.75 2.99
N ASP A 329 -15.99 -7.00 3.18
CA ASP A 329 -17.41 -7.33 3.31
C ASP A 329 -18.00 -6.92 4.66
N ASP A 330 -17.24 -7.11 5.74
CA ASP A 330 -17.68 -6.83 7.11
C ASP A 330 -16.53 -6.21 7.96
N PRO A 331 -16.18 -4.94 7.72
CA PRO A 331 -14.98 -4.33 8.32
C PRO A 331 -14.96 -4.33 9.85
N TYR A 332 -16.13 -4.28 10.49
CA TYR A 332 -16.25 -4.17 11.94
C TYR A 332 -16.26 -5.52 12.67
N ASN A 333 -16.48 -6.63 11.97
CA ASN A 333 -16.59 -7.95 12.60
C ASN A 333 -15.66 -9.03 11.99
N ALA A 334 -15.05 -8.78 10.83
CA ALA A 334 -14.05 -9.69 10.27
C ALA A 334 -12.72 -9.57 11.02
N HIS A 335 -12.06 -10.72 11.24
CA HIS A 335 -10.79 -10.82 11.96
C HIS A 335 -9.77 -11.63 11.15
N PRO A 336 -9.35 -11.15 9.96
CA PRO A 336 -8.36 -11.87 9.17
C PRO A 336 -7.00 -11.90 9.90
N PRO A 337 -6.22 -12.98 9.75
CA PRO A 337 -4.89 -13.04 10.33
C PRO A 337 -3.98 -12.01 9.67
N SER A 338 -2.96 -11.57 10.40
CA SER A 338 -1.99 -10.60 9.92
C SER A 338 -0.61 -10.94 10.45
N THR A 339 0.43 -10.62 9.67
CA THR A 339 1.82 -10.87 10.03
C THR A 339 2.71 -9.74 9.56
N VAL A 340 3.85 -9.58 10.24
CA VAL A 340 4.88 -8.61 9.90
C VAL A 340 6.15 -9.36 9.54
N LEU A 341 6.70 -9.01 8.38
CA LEU A 341 7.99 -9.49 7.92
C LEU A 341 9.02 -8.37 8.07
N ARG A 342 10.24 -8.76 8.43
CA ARG A 342 11.42 -7.93 8.35
C ARG A 342 12.38 -8.51 7.34
N VAL A 343 12.86 -7.68 6.42
CA VAL A 343 13.88 -8.03 5.44
C VAL A 343 15.11 -7.18 5.70
N ARG A 344 16.26 -7.83 5.89
CA ARG A 344 17.53 -7.16 6.15
C ARG A 344 18.67 -7.80 5.39
N LYS A 345 19.70 -7.01 5.07
CA LYS A 345 20.87 -7.49 4.35
C LYS A 345 21.94 -7.97 5.33
N VAL A 346 22.22 -9.28 5.35
CA VAL A 346 23.23 -9.91 6.22
C VAL A 346 24.32 -10.53 5.34
N LYS A 347 25.57 -10.07 5.49
CA LYS A 347 26.73 -10.56 4.71
C LYS A 347 26.50 -10.55 3.18
N GLY A 348 25.71 -9.60 2.68
CA GLY A 348 25.44 -9.44 1.26
C GLY A 348 24.13 -10.08 0.79
N GLU A 349 23.49 -10.94 1.58
CA GLU A 349 22.26 -11.64 1.25
C GLU A 349 21.06 -11.05 2.01
N TYR A 350 19.88 -11.06 1.40
CA TYR A 350 18.65 -10.65 2.07
C TYR A 350 18.08 -11.81 2.89
N VAL A 351 17.85 -11.57 4.17
CA VAL A 351 17.22 -12.51 5.10
C VAL A 351 15.83 -12.00 5.46
N VAL A 352 14.85 -12.89 5.38
CA VAL A 352 13.45 -12.63 5.77
C VAL A 352 13.18 -13.25 7.13
N GLU A 353 12.64 -12.46 8.05
CA GLU A 353 12.25 -12.88 9.38
C GLU A 353 10.80 -12.51 9.65
N LYS A 354 10.02 -13.45 10.19
CA LYS A 354 8.66 -13.18 10.68
C LYS A 354 8.76 -12.62 12.10
N ILE A 355 8.29 -11.39 12.30
CA ILE A 355 8.48 -10.65 13.56
C ILE A 355 7.30 -10.81 14.51
N VAL A 356 6.09 -10.75 13.98
CA VAL A 356 4.86 -10.97 14.73
C VAL A 356 3.79 -11.55 13.81
N GLU A 357 2.94 -12.43 14.33
CA GLU A 357 1.79 -12.97 13.62
C GLU A 357 0.61 -13.14 14.57
N ASP A 358 -0.57 -12.78 14.11
CA ASP A 358 -1.82 -12.92 14.85
C ASP A 358 -2.75 -13.86 14.09
N ALA A 359 -2.67 -15.15 14.41
CA ALA A 359 -3.43 -16.20 13.74
C ALA A 359 -4.95 -16.01 13.77
N LYS A 360 -5.48 -15.28 14.76
CA LYS A 360 -6.92 -15.09 14.93
C LYS A 360 -7.40 -13.69 14.55
N GLY A 361 -6.50 -12.81 14.12
CA GLY A 361 -6.81 -11.41 13.84
C GLY A 361 -7.41 -10.68 15.05
N GLU A 362 -7.08 -11.11 16.28
CA GLU A 362 -7.69 -10.57 17.49
C GLU A 362 -7.24 -9.13 17.77
N VAL A 363 -6.01 -8.75 17.38
CA VAL A 363 -5.37 -7.46 17.68
C VAL A 363 -4.77 -6.78 16.45
N LEU A 364 -4.18 -7.51 15.51
CA LEU A 364 -3.55 -6.89 14.33
C LEU A 364 -4.60 -6.55 13.25
N PRO A 365 -4.55 -5.35 12.63
CA PRO A 365 -5.65 -4.82 11.83
C PRO A 365 -5.57 -5.28 10.37
N ALA A 366 -5.67 -6.58 10.06
CA ALA A 366 -5.58 -7.05 8.66
C ALA A 366 -4.46 -6.32 7.88
N ALA A 367 -3.28 -6.20 8.49
CA ALA A 367 -2.42 -5.04 8.28
C ALA A 367 -1.97 -4.90 6.82
N THR A 368 -2.10 -3.69 6.29
CA THR A 368 -1.58 -3.29 4.96
C THR A 368 -0.28 -2.50 5.09
N THR A 369 -0.03 -1.88 6.25
CA THR A 369 1.22 -1.17 6.52
C THR A 369 1.73 -1.44 7.91
N VAL A 370 3.05 -1.54 8.03
CA VAL A 370 3.77 -1.56 9.30
C VAL A 370 4.87 -0.51 9.25
N VAL A 371 5.05 0.23 10.34
CA VAL A 371 6.19 1.13 10.56
C VAL A 371 6.85 0.77 11.87
N HIS A 372 8.16 0.54 11.82
CA HIS A 372 8.97 0.26 13.00
C HIS A 372 9.66 1.53 13.49
N ASP A 373 9.49 1.81 14.78
CA ASP A 373 10.23 2.85 15.47
C ASP A 373 11.50 2.25 16.09
N ALA A 374 12.62 2.37 15.38
CA ALA A 374 13.91 1.81 15.79
C ALA A 374 14.38 2.29 17.18
N LYS A 375 13.93 3.47 17.61
CA LYS A 375 14.27 4.05 18.92
C LYS A 375 13.64 3.29 20.09
N THR A 376 12.39 2.85 19.94
CA THR A 376 11.62 2.21 21.02
C THR A 376 11.37 0.73 20.79
N GLY A 377 11.62 0.23 19.57
CA GLY A 377 11.27 -1.11 19.13
C GLY A 377 9.78 -1.29 18.84
N ARG A 378 8.98 -0.22 18.86
CA ARG A 378 7.53 -0.30 18.60
C ARG A 378 7.24 -0.59 17.14
N LEU A 379 6.20 -1.39 16.91
CA LEU A 379 5.59 -1.56 15.60
C LEU A 379 4.24 -0.87 15.59
N PHE A 380 4.04 0.06 14.67
CA PHE A 380 2.73 0.62 14.36
C PHE A 380 2.17 -0.12 13.15
N LEU A 381 0.93 -0.58 13.23
CA LEU A 381 0.25 -1.31 12.16
C LEU A 381 -1.06 -0.65 11.81
N SER A 382 -1.34 -0.53 10.51
CA SER A 382 -2.57 0.05 9.99
C SER A 382 -3.12 -0.77 8.82
N SER A 383 -4.31 -0.40 8.35
CA SER A 383 -5.11 -1.19 7.41
C SER A 383 -5.87 -0.31 6.45
N VAL A 384 -5.96 -0.75 5.19
CA VAL A 384 -6.87 -0.16 4.19
C VAL A 384 -8.34 -0.14 4.63
N ILE A 385 -8.74 -1.06 5.53
CA ILE A 385 -10.16 -1.34 5.80
C ILE A 385 -10.51 -1.45 7.28
N SER A 386 -9.58 -1.82 8.17
CA SER A 386 -9.90 -2.07 9.58
C SER A 386 -10.34 -0.81 10.33
N PRO A 387 -11.27 -0.90 11.30
CA PRO A 387 -11.78 0.24 12.07
C PRO A 387 -10.87 0.64 13.26
N PHE A 388 -9.58 0.31 13.18
CA PHE A 388 -8.59 0.62 14.19
C PHE A 388 -7.18 0.51 13.60
N ILE A 389 -6.22 1.12 14.29
CA ILE A 389 -4.79 0.81 14.13
C ILE A 389 -4.31 0.00 15.33
N ALA A 390 -3.14 -0.62 15.24
CA ALA A 390 -2.53 -1.32 16.36
C ALA A 390 -1.11 -0.83 16.62
N VAL A 391 -0.67 -0.98 17.87
CA VAL A 391 0.72 -0.82 18.25
C VAL A 391 1.18 -2.07 18.99
N CYS A 392 2.38 -2.54 18.68
CA CYS A 392 3.05 -3.63 19.36
C CYS A 392 4.32 -3.11 20.01
N GLU A 393 4.49 -3.40 21.30
CA GLU A 393 5.65 -3.04 22.08
C GLU A 393 6.46 -4.32 22.38
N PRO A 394 7.81 -4.29 22.31
CA PRO A 394 8.62 -5.41 22.73
C PRO A 394 8.31 -5.79 24.19
N LYS A 395 8.18 -7.08 24.47
CA LYS A 395 8.05 -7.57 25.86
C LYS A 395 9.35 -7.27 26.61
N LEU A 396 9.21 -6.75 27.82
CA LEU A 396 10.32 -6.55 28.76
C LEU A 396 10.96 -7.87 29.20
#